data_AF-A0A7C7U2C9-F1
#
_entry.id   AF-A0A7C7U2C9-F1
#
_cell.length_a   1.000
_cell.length_b   1.000
_cell.length_c   1.000
_cell.angle_alpha   90.00
_cell.angle_beta   90.00
_cell.angle_gamma   90.00
#
_symmetry.space_group_name_H-M   'P 1'
#
loop_
_entity.id
_entity.type
_entity.pdbx_description
1 polymer ?
#
loop_
_entity_poly.entity_id
_entity_poly.type
_entity_poly.pdbx_seq_one_letter_code
_entity_poly.pdbx_strand_id
1 'polypeptide(L)'
;MLSPMFRLRHKSALLRHELAYVLGQMQNNVALPTLIERLSDLEEHIMVRHEAAEAMGAIDDHSAKPTLERFLSDVNIEVAESCEVALDLLNWCRTAEWEDTSW
;
A
#
# COMPACT_ATOMS: atom_id res chain seq x y z
N MET A 1 19.20 4.53 6.94
CA MET A 1 19.11 4.70 5.47
C MET A 1 18.63 3.37 4.90
N LEU A 2 17.43 3.33 4.30
CA LEU A 2 16.95 2.14 3.60
C LEU A 2 17.91 1.82 2.45
N SER A 3 18.36 0.57 2.39
CA SER A 3 19.36 0.08 1.45
C SER A 3 18.88 0.23 -0.01
N PRO A 4 19.78 0.31 -1.02
CA PRO A 4 19.40 0.50 -2.43
C PRO A 4 18.38 -0.52 -2.98
N MET A 5 18.25 -1.69 -2.34
CA MET A 5 17.31 -2.75 -2.70
C MET A 5 15.84 -2.37 -2.49
N PHE A 6 15.53 -1.40 -1.61
CA PHE A 6 14.14 -0.98 -1.33
C PHE A 6 13.64 0.18 -2.20
N ARG A 7 14.48 0.70 -3.11
CA ARG A 7 14.00 1.63 -4.13
C ARG A 7 13.44 0.80 -5.28
N LEU A 8 12.12 0.70 -5.36
CA LEU A 8 11.36 0.18 -6.49
C LEU A 8 11.69 0.96 -7.79
N ARG A 9 12.91 0.83 -8.32
CA ARG A 9 13.45 1.63 -9.44
C ARG A 9 13.96 0.76 -10.59
N HIS A 10 13.63 -0.52 -10.59
CA HIS A 10 13.91 -1.38 -11.73
C HIS A 10 13.08 -0.94 -12.94
N LYS A 11 13.55 -1.08 -14.18
CA LYS A 11 12.83 -0.57 -15.37
C LYS A 11 11.50 -1.28 -15.64
N SER A 12 11.40 -2.57 -15.31
CA SER A 12 10.17 -3.35 -15.49
C SER A 12 9.10 -2.94 -14.49
N ALA A 13 7.98 -2.42 -14.98
CA ALA A 13 6.80 -2.10 -14.17
C ALA A 13 6.25 -3.36 -13.48
N LEU A 14 6.21 -4.49 -14.19
CA LEU A 14 5.77 -5.77 -13.63
C LEU A 14 6.62 -6.19 -12.43
N LEU A 15 7.95 -6.04 -12.51
CA LEU A 15 8.80 -6.38 -11.36
C LEU A 15 8.59 -5.43 -10.17
N ARG A 16 8.32 -4.14 -10.44
CA ARG A 16 7.99 -3.19 -9.37
C ARG A 16 6.65 -3.51 -8.71
N HIS A 17 5.66 -3.93 -9.49
CA HIS A 17 4.38 -4.45 -9.00
C HIS A 17 4.60 -5.65 -8.07
N GLU A 18 5.26 -6.71 -8.55
CA GLU A 18 5.52 -7.90 -7.72
C GLU A 18 6.29 -7.59 -6.44
N LEU A 19 7.23 -6.64 -6.48
CA LEU A 19 7.94 -6.23 -5.27
C LEU A 19 7.03 -5.44 -4.31
N ALA A 20 6.14 -4.59 -4.80
CA ALA A 20 5.13 -3.93 -3.94
C ALA A 20 4.21 -4.97 -3.29
N TYR A 21 3.73 -5.95 -4.06
CA TYR A 21 2.92 -7.07 -3.56
C TYR A 21 3.62 -7.83 -2.44
N VAL A 22 4.85 -8.30 -2.68
CA VAL A 22 5.63 -9.03 -1.67
C VAL A 22 5.86 -8.18 -0.42
N LEU A 23 6.14 -6.88 -0.56
CA LEU A 23 6.29 -5.98 0.58
C LEU A 23 5.00 -5.86 1.40
N GLY A 24 3.84 -5.82 0.75
CA GLY A 24 2.53 -5.88 1.40
C GLY A 24 2.33 -7.16 2.19
N GLN A 25 2.60 -8.32 1.57
CA GLN A 25 2.47 -9.64 2.22
C GLN A 25 3.44 -9.85 3.40
N MET A 26 4.57 -9.16 3.40
CA MET A 26 5.51 -9.20 4.53
C MET A 26 4.99 -8.44 5.76
N GLN A 27 4.00 -7.55 5.60
CA GLN A 27 3.37 -6.76 6.66
C GLN A 27 4.35 -6.00 7.57
N ASN A 28 5.51 -5.63 7.02
CA ASN A 28 6.54 -4.90 7.74
C ASN A 28 6.48 -3.42 7.38
N ASN A 29 6.12 -2.57 8.33
CA ASN A 29 5.94 -1.14 8.12
C ASN A 29 7.22 -0.38 7.70
N VAL A 30 8.40 -1.02 7.79
CA VAL A 30 9.65 -0.51 7.18
C VAL A 30 9.49 -0.26 5.67
N ALA A 31 8.58 -0.97 4.99
CA ALA A 31 8.29 -0.79 3.57
C ALA A 31 7.40 0.44 3.27
N LEU A 32 6.68 0.97 4.26
CA LEU A 32 5.65 1.98 4.07
C LEU A 32 6.14 3.26 3.36
N PRO A 33 7.31 3.84 3.70
CA PRO A 33 7.82 5.00 2.97
C PRO A 33 8.04 4.75 1.47
N THR A 34 8.47 3.55 1.11
CA THR A 34 8.68 3.16 -0.29
C THR A 34 7.35 3.02 -1.04
N LEU A 35 6.33 2.45 -0.40
CA LEU A 35 5.00 2.29 -1.01
C LEU A 35 4.32 3.65 -1.21
N ILE A 36 4.43 4.54 -0.22
CA ILE A 36 3.97 5.94 -0.31
C ILE A 36 4.66 6.66 -1.48
N GLU A 37 5.98 6.49 -1.64
CA GLU A 37 6.73 7.07 -2.77
C GLU A 37 6.16 6.60 -4.12
N ARG A 38 5.82 5.31 -4.26
CA ARG A 38 5.30 4.75 -5.51
C ARG A 38 3.86 5.14 -5.80
N LEU A 39 2.97 5.09 -4.81
CA LEU A 39 1.59 5.57 -4.97
C LEU A 39 1.54 7.06 -5.36
N SER A 40 2.45 7.86 -4.78
CA SER A 40 2.52 9.31 -5.00
C SER A 40 3.20 9.74 -6.30
N ASP A 41 3.82 8.82 -7.03
CA ASP A 41 4.52 9.11 -8.29
C ASP A 41 3.52 9.08 -9.45
N LEU A 42 3.08 10.25 -9.92
CA LEU A 42 2.07 10.36 -10.98
C LEU A 42 2.58 9.90 -12.36
N GLU A 43 3.89 9.76 -12.53
CA GLU A 43 4.52 9.22 -13.74
C GLU A 43 4.80 7.71 -13.63
N GLU A 44 4.53 7.11 -12.46
CA GLU A 44 4.64 5.67 -12.27
C GLU A 44 3.48 4.95 -12.97
N HIS A 45 3.77 3.74 -13.43
CA HIS A 45 2.79 2.90 -14.09
C HIS A 45 1.61 2.58 -13.16
N ILE A 46 0.39 2.73 -13.66
CA ILE A 46 -0.88 2.57 -12.91
C ILE A 46 -0.89 1.28 -12.08
N MET A 47 -0.52 0.16 -12.70
CA MET A 47 -0.39 -1.14 -12.03
C MET A 47 0.49 -1.11 -10.76
N VAL A 48 1.62 -0.40 -10.79
CA VAL A 48 2.51 -0.32 -9.61
C VAL A 48 1.89 0.56 -8.52
N ARG A 49 1.16 1.60 -8.93
CA ARG A 49 0.46 2.50 -7.99
C ARG A 49 -0.71 1.81 -7.29
N HIS A 50 -1.51 1.03 -8.02
CA HIS A 50 -2.61 0.24 -7.44
C HIS A 50 -2.06 -0.75 -6.40
N GLU A 51 -1.04 -1.53 -6.76
CA GLU A 51 -0.45 -2.52 -5.87
C GLU A 51 0.22 -1.86 -4.65
N ALA A 52 0.82 -0.68 -4.81
CA ALA A 52 1.34 0.07 -3.68
C ALA A 52 0.25 0.46 -2.68
N ALA A 53 -0.95 0.86 -3.16
CA ALA A 53 -2.08 1.16 -2.28
C ALA A 53 -2.59 -0.09 -1.54
N GLU A 54 -2.75 -1.21 -2.25
CA GLU A 54 -3.20 -2.48 -1.64
C GLU A 54 -2.20 -2.98 -0.61
N ALA A 55 -0.90 -2.94 -0.92
CA ALA A 55 0.17 -3.29 0.00
C ALA A 55 0.17 -2.43 1.28
N MET A 56 -0.16 -1.13 1.16
CA MET A 56 -0.31 -0.26 2.32
C MET A 56 -1.49 -0.68 3.23
N GLY A 57 -2.61 -1.12 2.64
CA GLY A 57 -3.71 -1.72 3.40
C GLY A 57 -3.30 -3.02 4.09
N ALA A 58 -2.57 -3.90 3.38
CA ALA A 58 -2.12 -5.19 3.91
C ALA A 58 -1.13 -5.07 5.07
N ILE A 59 -0.29 -4.02 5.09
CA ILE A 59 0.66 -3.74 6.19
C ILE A 59 -0.07 -3.35 7.49
N ASP A 60 -1.30 -2.85 7.41
CA ASP A 60 -2.12 -2.42 8.55
C ASP A 60 -1.51 -1.31 9.42
N ASP A 61 -0.63 -0.48 8.85
CA ASP A 61 -0.10 0.70 9.54
C ASP A 61 -0.98 1.93 9.24
N HIS A 62 -1.71 2.38 10.26
CA HIS A 62 -2.64 3.49 10.16
C HIS A 62 -2.01 4.84 9.78
N SER A 63 -0.69 4.98 9.87
CA SER A 63 0.02 6.16 9.34
C SER A 63 -0.10 6.28 7.81
N ALA A 64 -0.51 5.21 7.11
CA ALA A 64 -0.81 5.19 5.69
C ALA A 64 -2.08 6.00 5.32
N LYS A 65 -3.04 6.16 6.23
CA LYS A 65 -4.39 6.70 5.94
C LYS A 65 -4.39 8.05 5.20
N PRO A 66 -3.62 9.07 5.65
CA PRO A 66 -3.64 10.37 4.96
C PRO A 66 -3.18 10.28 3.49
N THR A 67 -2.28 9.33 3.18
CA THR A 67 -1.85 9.10 1.80
C THR A 67 -2.93 8.41 0.99
N LEU A 68 -3.54 7.35 1.53
CA LEU A 68 -4.63 6.63 0.84
C LEU A 68 -5.84 7.55 0.58
N GLU A 69 -6.25 8.34 1.57
CA GLU A 69 -7.35 9.31 1.45
C GLU A 69 -7.09 10.35 0.36
N ARG A 70 -5.84 10.79 0.19
CA ARG A 70 -5.44 11.73 -0.85
C ARG A 70 -5.69 11.20 -2.27
N PHE A 71 -5.64 9.88 -2.46
CA PHE A 71 -5.76 9.23 -3.77
C PHE A 71 -7.13 8.57 -4.02
N LEU A 72 -8.12 8.77 -3.14
CA LEU A 72 -9.52 8.32 -3.34
C LEU A 72 -10.21 8.91 -4.58
N SER A 73 -9.66 9.98 -5.15
CA SER A 73 -10.16 10.59 -6.38
C SER A 73 -9.08 10.66 -7.46
N ASP A 74 -8.16 9.69 -7.46
CA ASP A 74 -7.16 9.56 -8.53
C ASP A 74 -7.85 9.44 -9.90
N VAL A 75 -7.20 9.98 -10.93
CA VAL A 75 -7.72 9.92 -12.30
C VAL A 75 -7.78 8.48 -12.84
N ASN A 76 -6.93 7.59 -12.30
CA ASN A 76 -6.95 6.17 -12.61
C ASN A 76 -7.82 5.45 -11.59
N ILE A 77 -8.92 4.87 -12.07
CA ILE A 77 -9.92 4.23 -11.22
C ILE A 77 -9.34 3.07 -10.42
N GLU A 78 -8.37 2.34 -10.98
CA GLU A 78 -7.69 1.23 -10.32
C GLU A 78 -6.95 1.71 -9.06
N VAL A 79 -6.35 2.91 -9.10
CA VAL A 79 -5.67 3.48 -7.92
C VAL A 79 -6.68 3.95 -6.88
N ALA A 80 -7.77 4.60 -7.33
CA ALA A 80 -8.81 5.10 -6.43
C ALA A 80 -9.51 3.94 -5.69
N GLU A 81 -9.95 2.91 -6.41
CA GLU A 81 -10.60 1.73 -5.85
C GLU A 81 -9.65 0.94 -4.94
N SER A 82 -8.38 0.77 -5.31
CA SER A 82 -7.39 0.14 -4.42
C SER A 82 -7.17 0.94 -3.12
N CYS A 83 -7.22 2.28 -3.17
CA CYS A 83 -7.13 3.10 -1.96
C CYS A 83 -8.37 2.95 -1.07
N GLU A 84 -9.56 2.86 -1.67
CA GLU A 84 -10.82 2.59 -0.95
C GLU A 84 -10.75 1.23 -0.24
N VAL A 85 -10.38 0.17 -0.96
CA VAL A 85 -10.21 -1.18 -0.39
C VAL A 85 -9.17 -1.20 0.73
N ALA A 86 -8.03 -0.52 0.55
CA ALA A 86 -7.00 -0.43 1.58
C ALA A 86 -7.50 0.29 2.84
N LEU A 87 -8.27 1.37 2.70
CA LEU A 87 -8.86 2.09 3.82
C LEU A 87 -9.92 1.26 4.55
N ASP A 88 -10.75 0.53 3.80
CA ASP A 88 -11.72 -0.40 4.36
C ASP A 88 -11.05 -1.51 5.16
N LEU A 89 -9.95 -2.07 4.65
CA LEU A 89 -9.16 -3.07 5.36
C LEU A 89 -8.58 -2.51 6.68
N LEU A 90 -7.99 -1.31 6.65
CA LEU A 90 -7.49 -0.64 7.86
C LEU A 90 -8.61 -0.38 8.88
N ASN A 91 -9.80 -0.01 8.41
CA ASN A 91 -10.95 0.21 9.27
C ASN A 91 -11.48 -1.11 9.86
N TRP A 92 -11.50 -2.18 9.06
CA TRP A 92 -11.90 -3.51 9.50
C TRP A 92 -10.95 -4.08 10.56
N CYS A 93 -9.63 -4.02 10.33
CA CYS A 93 -8.63 -4.46 11.30
C CYS A 93 -8.72 -3.70 12.63
N ARG A 94 -9.09 -2.41 12.59
CA ARG A 94 -9.36 -1.63 13.81
C ARG A 94 -10.60 -2.10 14.57
N THR A 95 -11.64 -2.55 13.85
CA THR A 95 -12.89 -3.07 14.45
C THR A 95 -12.84 -4.54 14.80
N ALA A 96 -11.89 -5.29 14.24
CA ALA A 96 -11.53 -6.62 14.68
C ALA A 96 -10.81 -6.48 16.04
N GLU A 97 -11.56 -6.04 17.05
CA GLU A 97 -11.23 -6.25 18.44
C GLU A 97 -10.89 -7.74 18.58
N TRP A 98 -9.66 -8.02 18.99
CA TRP A 98 -9.32 -9.25 19.72
C TRP A 98 -10.03 -9.25 21.08
N GLU A 99 -11.35 -9.08 21.08
CA GLU A 99 -12.25 -9.26 22.22
C GLU A 99 -13.28 -10.32 21.82
N ASP A 100 -12.89 -11.58 21.98
CA ASP A 100 -13.71 -12.66 22.56
C ASP A 100 -13.17 -14.04 22.13
N THR A 101 -11.92 -14.33 22.50
CA THR A 101 -11.56 -15.72 22.80
C THR A 101 -10.91 -15.76 24.16
N SER A 102 -11.72 -15.42 25.17
CA SER A 102 -11.50 -15.97 26.50
C SER A 102 -11.90 -17.44 26.46
N TRP A 103 -10.91 -18.34 26.51
CA TRP A 103 -11.11 -19.73 26.90
C TRP A 103 -10.71 -19.87 28.36
#